data_AF-A0A553PA12-F1
#
_entry.id   AF-A0A553PA12-F1
#
_cell.length_a   1.000
_cell.length_b   1.000
_cell.length_c   1.000
_cell.angle_alpha   90.00
_cell.angle_beta   90.00
_cell.angle_gamma   90.00
#
_symmetry.space_group_name_H-M   'P 1'
#
loop_
_entity.id
_entity.type
_entity.pdbx_description
1 polymer ?
#
loop_
_entity_poly.entity_id
_entity_poly.type
_entity_poly.pdbx_seq_one_letter_code
_entity_poly.pdbx_strand_id
1 'polypeptide(L)' 'MGGSPQGSVTSTILFFILVANLGDWVSKGTVITYEDDTTVYATAPAKAGVRVIPEKLAQEVL' A
#
# COMPACT_ATOMS: atom_id res chain seq x y z
N MET A 1 15.23 -15.08 8.80
CA MET A 1 14.93 -13.92 7.92
C MET A 1 15.25 -14.35 6.51
N GLY A 2 14.24 -14.65 5.71
CA GLY A 2 14.40 -14.98 4.30
C GLY A 2 13.68 -13.91 3.49
N GLY A 3 14.36 -13.34 2.50
CA GLY A 3 13.79 -12.46 1.49
C GLY A 3 14.10 -13.03 0.11
N SER A 4 13.48 -12.47 -0.92
CA SER A 4 13.89 -12.79 -2.28
C SER A 4 15.29 -12.21 -2.56
N PRO A 5 16.15 -12.87 -3.36
CA PRO A 5 17.49 -12.37 -3.64
C PRO A 5 17.46 -11.00 -4.34
N GLN A 6 18.10 -10.00 -3.77
CA GLN A 6 18.24 -8.70 -4.43
C GLN A 6 19.09 -8.85 -5.70
N GLY A 7 18.68 -8.20 -6.79
CA GLY A 7 19.33 -8.29 -8.11
C GLY A 7 18.84 -9.44 -9.01
N SER A 8 17.95 -10.32 -8.52
CA SER A 8 17.26 -11.28 -9.38
C SER A 8 16.04 -10.65 -10.04
N VAL A 9 15.90 -10.84 -11.35
CA VAL A 9 14.72 -10.38 -12.12
C VAL A 9 13.42 -10.98 -11.58
N THR A 10 13.48 -12.22 -11.07
CA THR A 10 12.31 -12.89 -10.50
C THR A 10 11.87 -12.24 -9.19
N SER A 11 12.79 -11.67 -8.41
CA SER A 11 12.47 -11.05 -7.12
C SER A 11 11.54 -9.85 -7.26
N THR A 12 11.73 -9.03 -8.29
CA THR A 12 10.84 -7.89 -8.59
C THR A 12 9.43 -8.36 -8.92
N ILE A 13 9.28 -9.41 -9.73
CA ILE A 13 7.96 -9.97 -10.08
C ILE A 13 7.29 -10.57 -8.84
N LEU A 14 8.02 -11.30 -8.01
CA LEU A 14 7.48 -11.87 -6.77
C LEU A 14 7.02 -10.77 -5.81
N PHE A 15 7.75 -9.66 -5.73
CA PHE A 15 7.34 -8.51 -4.96
C PHE A 15 6.04 -7.89 -5.49
N PHE A 16 5.91 -7.68 -6.81
CA PHE A 16 4.67 -7.16 -7.38
C PHE A 16 3.47 -8.08 -7.15
N ILE A 17 3.66 -9.40 -7.20
CA ILE A 17 2.60 -10.36 -6.85
C ILE A 17 2.21 -10.23 -5.37
N LEU A 18 3.18 -10.04 -4.48
CA LEU A 18 2.94 -9.89 -3.04
C LEU A 18 2.08 -8.67 -2.71
N VAL A 19 2.29 -7.54 -3.41
CA VAL A 19 1.57 -6.28 -3.15
C VAL A 19 0.37 -6.06 -4.09
N ALA A 20 0.11 -6.97 -5.03
CA ALA A 20 -0.90 -6.78 -6.09
C ALA A 20 -2.32 -6.54 -5.56
N ASN A 21 -2.66 -7.12 -4.42
CA ASN A 21 -3.98 -7.03 -3.79
C ASN A 21 -4.02 -6.06 -2.61
N LEU A 22 -2.97 -5.26 -2.38
CA LEU A 22 -2.93 -4.31 -1.27
C LEU A 22 -4.08 -3.29 -1.34
N GLY A 23 -4.50 -2.93 -2.55
CA GLY A 23 -5.68 -2.09 -2.80
C GLY A 23 -7.00 -2.72 -2.38
N ASP A 24 -7.09 -4.05 -2.30
CA ASP A 24 -8.31 -4.75 -1.86
C ASP A 24 -8.41 -4.85 -0.33
N TRP A 25 -7.29 -4.64 0.37
CA TRP A 25 -7.23 -4.73 1.84
C TRP A 25 -7.67 -3.43 2.52
N VAL A 26 -7.60 -2.32 1.79
CA VAL A 26 -8.03 -1.03 2.31
C VAL A 26 -9.54 -0.84 2.24
N SER A 27 -10.10 -0.34 3.33
CA SER A 27 -11.55 -0.13 3.46
C SER A 27 -12.06 1.13 2.77
N LYS A 28 -11.19 2.12 2.53
CA LYS A 28 -11.50 3.44 1.94
C LYS A 28 -10.28 4.04 1.24
N GLY A 29 -10.48 5.11 0.47
CA GLY A 29 -9.37 5.81 -0.19
C GLY A 29 -8.73 4.95 -1.28
N THR A 30 -7.49 5.26 -1.61
CA THR A 30 -6.80 4.58 -2.69
C THR A 30 -5.33 4.39 -2.36
N VAL A 31 -4.78 3.28 -2.85
CA VAL A 31 -3.39 2.87 -2.66
C VAL A 31 -2.67 2.93 -4.00
N ILE A 32 -1.49 3.53 -4.01
CA ILE A 32 -0.53 3.45 -5.12
C ILE A 32 0.75 2.87 -4.55
N THR A 33 1.23 1.80 -5.17
CA THR A 33 2.49 1.13 -4.82
C THR A 33 3.48 1.25 -5.97
N TYR A 34 4.72 1.57 -5.66
CA TYR A 34 5.85 1.50 -6.57
C TYR A 34 7.01 0.84 -5.84
N GLU A 35 7.33 -0.41 -6.20
CA GLU A 35 8.24 -1.24 -5.40
C GLU A 35 7.82 -1.19 -3.91
N ASP A 36 8.76 -1.03 -2.98
CA ASP A 36 8.47 -0.94 -1.55
C ASP A 36 7.81 0.39 -1.11
N ASP A 37 7.82 1.41 -1.95
CA ASP A 37 7.15 2.68 -1.68
C ASP A 37 5.64 2.58 -1.87
N THR A 38 4.89 2.68 -0.77
CA THR A 38 3.43 2.68 -0.78
C THR A 38 2.89 4.05 -0.35
N THR A 39 2.13 4.68 -1.24
CA THR A 39 1.39 5.91 -0.96
C THR A 39 -0.09 5.62 -0.82
N VAL A 40 -0.68 6.12 0.25
CA VAL A 40 -2.11 6.05 0.50
C VAL A 40 -2.70 7.46 0.46
N TYR A 41 -3.79 7.63 -0.27
CA TYR A 41 -4.50 8.90 -0.37
C TYR A 41 -5.97 8.76 -0.03
N ALA A 42 -6.50 9.81 0.58
CA ALA A 42 -7.89 9.91 0.98
C ALA A 42 -8.51 11.21 0.46
N THR A 43 -9.73 11.11 -0.04
CA THR A 43 -10.57 12.26 -0.36
C THR A 43 -11.77 12.26 0.56
N ALA A 44 -12.12 13.42 1.12
CA ALA A 44 -13.30 13.58 1.96
C ALA A 44 -13.93 14.96 1.77
N PRO A 45 -15.26 15.11 1.95
CA PRO A 45 -15.94 16.40 1.82
C PRO A 45 -15.52 17.45 2.84
N ALA A 46 -14.99 17.02 4.00
CA ALA A 46 -14.59 17.91 5.09
C ALA A 46 -13.16 17.61 5.56
N LYS A 47 -12.43 18.64 5.97
CA LYS A 47 -11.04 18.54 6.45
C LYS A 47 -10.85 17.53 7.58
N ALA A 48 -11.85 17.40 8.46
CA ALA A 48 -11.82 16.42 9.54
C ALA A 48 -11.76 14.97 9.00
N GLY A 49 -12.52 14.67 7.93
CA GLY A 49 -12.51 13.34 7.30
C GLY A 49 -11.18 13.01 6.61
N VAL A 50 -10.49 14.02 6.07
CA VAL A 50 -9.17 13.85 5.45
C VAL A 50 -8.10 13.42 6.45
N ARG A 51 -8.25 13.71 7.76
CA ARG A 51 -7.27 13.29 8.77
C ARG A 51 -7.49 11.85 9.25
N VAL A 52 -8.75 11.47 9.43
CA VAL A 52 -9.10 10.15 9.99
C VAL A 52 -8.89 9.02 8.99
N ILE A 53 -9.13 9.26 7.70
CA ILE A 53 -9.04 8.20 6.69
C ILE A 53 -7.60 7.71 6.50
N PRO A 54 -6.56 8.55 6.28
CA PRO A 54 -5.19 8.09 6.13
C PRO A 54 -4.64 7.36 7.36
N GLU A 55 -5.01 7.80 8.58
CA GLU A 55 -4.61 7.12 9.81
C GLU A 55 -5.15 5.68 9.86
N LYS A 56 -6.41 5.47 9.50
CA LYS A 56 -7.00 4.13 9.42
C LYS A 56 -6.34 3.29 8.32
N LEU A 57 -6.08 3.88 7.17
CA LEU A 57 -5.48 3.15 6.05
C LEU A 57 -4.02 2.76 6.32
N ALA A 58 -3.28 3.57 7.06
CA ALA A 58 -1.95 3.20 7.52
C ALA A 58 -1.97 1.93 8.39
N GLN A 59 -3.00 1.74 9.22
CA GLN A 59 -3.18 0.52 10.04
C GLN A 59 -3.64 -0.71 9.24
N GLU A 60 -4.23 -0.50 8.07
CA GLU A 60 -4.67 -1.61 7.20
C GLU A 60 -3.53 -2.11 6.31
N VAL A 61 -2.52 -1.28 6.09
CA VAL A 61 -1.35 -1.58 5.24
C VAL A 61 -0.10 -2.00 6.04
N LEU A 62 0.05 -1.54 7.30
CA LEU A 62 1.20 -1.79 8.18
C LEU A 62 0.83 -2.67 9.39
#